data_AF-A0A7S3KGI2-F1
#
_entry.id   AF-A0A7S3KGI2-F1
#
_cell.length_a   1.000
_cell.length_b   1.000
_cell.length_c   1.000
_cell.angle_alpha   90.00
_cell.angle_beta   90.00
_cell.angle_gamma   90.00
#
_symmetry.space_group_name_H-M   'P 1'
#
loop_
_entity.id
_entity.type
_entity.pdbx_description
1 polymer ?
#
loop_
_entity_poly.entity_id
_entity_poly.type
_entity_poly.pdbx_seq_one_letter_code
_entity_poly.pdbx_strand_id
1 'polypeptide(L)'
;FAGVMGFGLCRAFSSIFHELRMSLVVRIMREAIQKLSLQIFSHLHNLDLTFHKTSTKNTIFAMNKALSAIDDGLRFLIGFVSPIALEFSLICGMLYFYCGPLYLLNIGVMLGVYTKFTQSYSKIRQEYIRGRRNQDKKADFFLNESILSYDTVKYFGNENLEYNRYKKVQEEIYKVAMKVQYSLANLNSGQQTLFALGMTINLLLATKDIYAGVLTPGDFVMIQALFMQIAQPLHFMGTIFRNLDESQ
;
A
#
# COMPACT_ATOMS: atom_id res chain seq x y z
N PHE A 1 -35.82 13.43 -11.56
CA PHE A 1 -34.98 14.63 -11.36
C PHE A 1 -34.51 14.81 -9.91
N ALA A 2 -35.41 14.88 -8.92
CA ALA A 2 -35.02 15.06 -7.51
C ALA A 2 -34.04 13.98 -6.99
N GLY A 3 -34.26 12.69 -7.29
CA GLY A 3 -33.34 11.61 -6.87
C GLY A 3 -31.94 11.69 -7.48
N VAL A 4 -31.83 12.17 -8.73
CA VAL A 4 -30.54 12.35 -9.42
C VAL A 4 -29.78 13.55 -8.83
N MET A 5 -30.48 14.65 -8.54
CA MET A 5 -29.90 15.79 -7.83
C MET A 5 -29.47 15.41 -6.40
N GLY A 6 -30.30 14.62 -5.70
CA GLY A 6 -29.99 14.08 -4.39
C GLY A 6 -28.72 13.23 -4.40
N PHE A 7 -28.59 12.31 -5.36
CA PHE A 7 -27.37 11.52 -5.55
C PHE A 7 -26.13 12.40 -5.78
N GLY A 8 -26.25 13.42 -6.65
CA GLY A 8 -25.16 14.37 -6.91
C GLY A 8 -24.73 15.15 -5.65
N LEU A 9 -25.70 15.65 -4.88
CA LEU A 9 -25.45 16.33 -3.62
C LEU A 9 -24.82 15.40 -2.57
N CYS A 10 -25.35 14.19 -2.38
CA CYS A 10 -24.78 13.20 -1.48
C CYS A 10 -23.33 12.87 -1.86
N ARG A 11 -23.03 12.74 -3.15
CA ARG A 11 -21.67 12.49 -3.63
C ARG A 11 -20.73 13.67 -3.33
N ALA A 12 -21.19 14.90 -3.54
CA ALA A 12 -20.42 16.10 -3.22
C ALA A 12 -20.16 16.21 -1.71
N PHE A 13 -21.19 16.02 -0.88
CA PHE A 13 -21.05 16.01 0.57
C PHE A 13 -20.10 14.91 1.04
N SER A 14 -20.22 13.68 0.51
CA SER A 14 -19.32 12.58 0.84
C SER A 14 -17.84 12.96 0.60
N SER A 15 -17.55 13.65 -0.50
CA SER A 15 -16.18 14.12 -0.79
C SER A 15 -15.73 15.20 0.19
N ILE A 16 -16.60 16.17 0.52
CA ILE A 16 -16.27 17.25 1.46
C ILE A 16 -16.04 16.69 2.86
N PHE A 17 -16.91 15.79 3.34
CA PHE A 17 -16.75 15.13 4.63
C PHE A 17 -15.47 14.27 4.68
N HIS A 18 -15.12 13.62 3.57
CA HIS A 18 -13.86 12.89 3.47
C HIS A 18 -12.66 13.82 3.70
N GLU A 19 -12.59 14.95 3.00
CA GLU A 19 -11.50 15.92 3.14
C GLU A 19 -11.46 16.56 4.53
N LEU A 20 -12.62 16.93 5.09
CA LEU A 20 -12.72 17.46 6.45
C LEU A 20 -12.22 16.46 7.49
N ARG A 21 -12.63 15.20 7.38
CA ARG A 21 -12.16 14.13 8.25
C ARG A 21 -10.65 13.95 8.13
N MET A 22 -10.10 13.94 6.92
CA MET A 22 -8.65 13.81 6.70
C MET A 22 -7.90 14.99 7.34
N SER A 23 -8.39 16.22 7.19
CA SER A 23 -7.82 17.41 7.82
C SER A 23 -7.82 17.31 9.36
N LEU A 24 -8.94 16.88 9.96
CA LEU A 24 -9.05 16.67 11.40
C LEU A 24 -8.07 15.60 11.91
N VAL A 25 -7.97 14.47 11.22
CA VAL A 25 -7.02 13.40 11.57
C VAL A 25 -5.59 13.92 11.51
N VAL A 26 -5.22 14.65 10.46
CA VAL A 26 -3.87 15.23 10.33
C VAL A 26 -3.55 16.18 11.47
N ARG A 27 -4.50 17.01 11.90
CA ARG A 27 -4.32 17.90 13.05
C ARG A 27 -4.03 17.12 14.33
N ILE A 28 -4.86 16.12 14.63
CA ILE A 28 -4.71 15.27 15.82
C ILE A 28 -3.36 14.53 15.79
N MET A 29 -2.99 13.95 14.65
CA MET A 29 -1.70 13.26 14.51
C MET A 29 -0.52 14.20 14.74
N ARG A 30 -0.57 15.40 14.16
CA ARG A 30 0.52 16.36 14.27
C ARG A 30 0.76 16.80 15.71
N GLU A 31 -0.30 17.00 16.50
CA GLU A 31 -0.20 17.27 17.93
C GLU A 31 0.43 16.10 18.70
N ALA A 32 0.02 14.85 18.41
CA ALA A 32 0.58 13.66 19.03
C ALA A 32 2.08 13.49 18.74
N ILE A 33 2.48 13.66 17.49
CA ILE A 33 3.87 13.53 17.05
C ILE A 33 4.74 14.65 17.59
N GLN A 34 4.22 15.88 17.65
CA GLN A 34 4.94 16.99 18.27
C GLN A 34 5.26 16.68 19.74
N LYS A 35 4.28 16.21 20.51
CA LYS A 35 4.49 15.82 21.91
C LYS A 35 5.52 14.69 22.04
N LEU A 36 5.40 13.66 21.20
CA LEU A 36 6.30 12.50 21.22
C LEU A 36 7.74 12.90 20.82
N SER A 37 7.89 13.76 19.82
CA SER A 37 9.18 14.32 19.41
C SER A 37 9.84 15.14 20.52
N LEU A 38 9.08 15.99 21.21
CA LEU A 38 9.57 16.76 22.36
C LEU A 38 9.96 15.87 23.54
N GLN A 39 9.17 14.82 23.83
CA GLN A 39 9.50 13.84 24.87
C GLN A 39 10.79 13.09 24.55
N ILE A 40 10.96 12.64 23.30
CA ILE A 40 12.19 12.00 22.84
C ILE A 40 13.39 12.95 22.95
N PHE A 41 13.24 14.20 22.52
CA PHE A 41 14.30 15.20 22.59
C PHE A 41 14.75 15.48 24.02
N SER A 42 13.79 15.63 24.94
CA SER A 42 14.05 15.82 26.38
C SER A 42 14.70 14.59 26.99
N HIS A 43 14.19 13.39 26.70
CA HIS A 43 14.76 12.14 27.20
C HIS A 43 16.19 11.93 26.70
N LEU A 44 16.46 12.23 25.43
CA LEU A 44 17.81 12.16 24.85
C LEU A 44 18.80 13.07 25.58
N HIS A 45 18.40 14.26 26.02
CA HIS A 45 19.29 15.17 26.77
C HIS A 45 19.54 14.73 28.21
N ASN A 46 18.65 13.92 28.78
CA ASN A 46 18.76 13.42 30.15
C ASN A 46 19.54 12.09 30.25
N LEU A 47 20.03 11.56 29.12
CA LEU A 47 20.84 10.35 29.11
C LEU A 47 22.28 10.62 29.55
N ASP A 48 22.92 9.60 30.10
CA ASP A 48 24.26 9.72 30.66
C ASP A 48 25.30 10.11 29.59
N LEU A 49 26.38 10.75 30.06
CA LEU A 49 27.50 11.16 29.21
C LEU A 49 28.17 9.98 28.50
N THR A 50 28.10 8.76 29.08
CA THR A 50 28.50 7.51 28.44
C THR A 50 27.64 7.22 27.20
N PHE A 51 26.32 7.34 27.30
CA PHE A 51 25.42 7.17 26.16
C PHE A 51 25.73 8.17 25.04
N HIS A 52 25.98 9.44 25.37
CA HIS A 52 26.34 10.45 24.36
C HIS A 52 27.71 10.23 23.72
N LYS A 53 28.66 9.62 24.43
CA LYS A 53 29.98 9.25 23.88
C LYS A 53 29.94 8.00 23.01
N THR A 54 29.08 7.03 23.34
CA THR A 54 28.92 5.77 22.59
C THR A 54 27.92 5.92 21.43
N SER A 55 26.96 6.83 21.55
CA SER A 55 25.94 7.07 20.52
C SER A 55 26.54 7.73 19.29
N THR A 56 26.42 7.05 18.15
CA THR A 56 26.86 7.55 16.84
C THR A 56 25.76 8.39 16.19
N LYS A 57 26.08 9.28 15.25
CA LYS A 57 25.07 9.98 14.41
C LYS A 57 24.01 9.04 13.80
N ASN A 58 24.36 7.76 13.59
CA ASN A 58 23.45 6.73 13.12
C ASN A 58 22.30 6.38 14.08
N THR A 59 22.47 6.50 15.41
CA THR A 59 21.39 6.22 16.37
C THR A 59 20.33 7.31 16.36
N ILE A 60 20.74 8.58 16.32
CA ILE A 60 19.85 9.74 16.18
C ILE A 60 19.10 9.67 14.84
N PHE A 61 19.80 9.33 13.76
CA PHE A 61 19.19 9.14 12.44
C PHE A 61 18.15 8.01 12.43
N ALA A 62 18.47 6.85 13.03
CA ALA A 62 17.53 5.73 13.16
C ALA A 62 16.28 6.13 13.96
N MET A 63 16.44 6.94 15.00
CA MET A 63 15.33 7.40 15.84
C MET A 63 14.40 8.38 15.10
N ASN A 64 14.95 9.33 14.35
CA ASN A 64 14.14 10.19 13.46
C ASN A 64 13.39 9.38 12.40
N LYS A 65 14.02 8.33 11.86
CA LYS A 65 13.36 7.42 10.92
C LYS A 65 12.21 6.65 11.59
N ALA A 66 12.40 6.20 12.84
CA ALA A 66 11.35 5.55 13.61
C ALA A 66 10.17 6.50 13.89
N LEU A 67 10.45 7.76 14.23
CA LEU A 67 9.45 8.81 14.39
C LEU A 67 8.60 9.01 13.13
N SER A 68 9.23 9.11 11.96
CA SER A 68 8.52 9.22 10.68
C SER A 68 7.69 7.97 10.38
N ALA A 69 8.21 6.77 10.67
CA ALA A 69 7.46 5.53 10.48
C ALA A 69 6.22 5.45 11.41
N ILE A 70 6.31 5.97 12.63
CA ILE A 70 5.17 6.06 13.57
C ILE A 70 4.13 7.06 13.04
N ASP A 71 4.54 8.22 12.53
CA ASP A 71 3.63 9.18 11.90
C ASP A 71 2.85 8.53 10.76
N ASP A 72 3.56 7.93 9.81
CA ASP A 72 2.98 7.26 8.65
C ASP A 72 2.04 6.11 9.09
N GLY A 73 2.46 5.30 10.06
CA GLY A 73 1.67 4.20 10.60
C GLY A 73 0.38 4.65 11.28
N LEU A 74 0.44 5.67 12.14
CA LEU A 74 -0.74 6.20 12.83
C LEU A 74 -1.72 6.87 11.86
N ARG A 75 -1.23 7.66 10.90
CA ARG A 75 -2.05 8.22 9.81
C ARG A 75 -2.72 7.14 9.01
N PHE A 76 -1.99 6.06 8.70
CA PHE A 76 -2.54 4.95 7.96
C PHE A 76 -3.66 4.22 8.73
N LEU A 77 -3.42 3.88 10.01
CA LEU A 77 -4.39 3.15 10.83
C LEU A 77 -5.67 3.98 11.08
N ILE A 78 -5.53 5.24 11.48
CA ILE A 78 -6.67 6.08 11.87
C ILE A 78 -7.33 6.73 10.65
N GLY A 79 -6.53 7.14 9.66
CA GLY A 79 -6.99 7.83 8.46
C GLY A 79 -7.61 6.90 7.42
N PHE A 80 -7.11 5.67 7.27
CA PHE A 80 -7.54 4.75 6.22
C PHE A 80 -8.18 3.47 6.76
N VAL A 81 -7.56 2.75 7.70
CA VAL A 81 -8.06 1.43 8.13
C VAL A 81 -9.43 1.53 8.82
N SER A 82 -9.60 2.47 9.76
CA SER A 82 -10.87 2.63 10.48
C SER A 82 -12.08 2.93 9.56
N PRO A 83 -12.03 3.94 8.66
CA PRO A 83 -13.12 4.20 7.71
C PRO A 83 -13.37 3.06 6.74
N ILE A 84 -12.29 2.45 6.21
CA ILE A 84 -12.41 1.36 5.25
C ILE A 84 -13.11 0.15 5.90
N ALA A 85 -12.77 -0.16 7.16
CA ALA A 85 -13.42 -1.24 7.89
C ALA A 85 -14.90 -0.96 8.14
N LEU A 86 -15.26 0.28 8.49
CA LEU A 86 -16.66 0.69 8.65
C LEU A 86 -17.44 0.62 7.32
N GLU A 87 -16.88 1.18 6.24
CA GLU A 87 -17.49 1.15 4.91
C GLU A 87 -17.70 -0.28 4.41
N PHE A 88 -16.69 -1.13 4.54
CA PHE A 88 -16.77 -2.54 4.19
C PHE A 88 -17.85 -3.27 5.02
N SER A 89 -17.91 -3.03 6.34
CA SER A 89 -18.94 -3.61 7.21
C SER A 89 -20.35 -3.18 6.80
N LEU A 90 -20.54 -1.91 6.42
CA LEU A 90 -21.82 -1.40 5.95
C LEU A 90 -22.22 -2.04 4.62
N ILE A 91 -21.29 -2.16 3.67
CA ILE A 91 -21.54 -2.82 2.38
C ILE A 91 -21.94 -4.29 2.59
N CYS A 92 -21.22 -5.03 3.43
CA CYS A 92 -21.56 -6.41 3.77
C CYS A 92 -22.94 -6.52 4.43
N GLY A 93 -23.26 -5.62 5.36
CA GLY A 93 -24.58 -5.55 5.99
C GLY A 93 -25.68 -5.30 4.97
N MET A 94 -25.52 -4.30 4.10
CA MET A 94 -26.50 -4.00 3.04
C MET A 94 -26.72 -5.19 2.12
N LEU A 95 -25.66 -5.83 1.63
CA LEU A 95 -25.78 -7.00 0.75
C LEU A 95 -26.48 -8.18 1.43
N TYR A 96 -26.20 -8.41 2.71
CA TYR A 96 -26.86 -9.46 3.49
C TYR A 96 -28.37 -9.24 3.59
N PHE A 97 -28.80 -8.01 3.92
CA PHE A 97 -30.22 -7.70 4.10
C PHE A 97 -31.00 -7.58 2.79
N TYR A 98 -30.40 -7.00 1.73
CA TYR A 98 -31.10 -6.75 0.46
C TYR A 98 -31.03 -7.91 -0.52
N CYS A 99 -29.87 -8.58 -0.63
CA CYS A 99 -29.64 -9.59 -1.66
C CYS A 99 -29.62 -11.02 -1.07
N GLY A 100 -29.36 -11.14 0.23
CA GLY A 100 -29.33 -12.41 0.94
C GLY A 100 -27.92 -13.02 1.08
N PRO A 101 -27.81 -14.15 1.80
CA PRO A 101 -26.53 -14.70 2.23
C PRO A 101 -25.65 -15.25 1.09
N LEU A 102 -26.24 -15.63 -0.05
CA LEU A 102 -25.50 -16.19 -1.19
C LEU A 102 -24.52 -15.18 -1.81
N TYR A 103 -24.91 -13.91 -1.89
CA TYR A 103 -24.05 -12.82 -2.38
C TYR A 103 -22.86 -12.60 -1.46
N LEU A 104 -23.11 -12.59 -0.15
CA LEU A 104 -22.08 -12.43 0.87
C LEU A 104 -21.12 -13.62 0.90
N LEU A 105 -21.62 -14.84 0.72
CA LEU A 105 -20.79 -16.04 0.60
C LEU A 105 -19.86 -15.95 -0.61
N ASN A 106 -20.37 -15.53 -1.76
CA ASN A 106 -19.56 -15.36 -2.97
C ASN A 106 -18.47 -14.30 -2.79
N ILE A 107 -18.80 -13.15 -2.19
CA ILE A 107 -17.80 -12.13 -1.81
C ILE A 107 -16.76 -12.72 -0.85
N GLY A 108 -17.18 -13.45 0.17
CA GLY A 108 -16.28 -14.09 1.12
C GLY A 108 -15.31 -15.07 0.44
N VAL A 109 -15.79 -15.89 -0.48
CA VAL A 109 -14.96 -16.81 -1.28
C VAL A 109 -14.00 -16.02 -2.17
N MET A 110 -14.48 -15.00 -2.89
CA MET A 110 -13.65 -14.13 -3.73
C MET A 110 -12.53 -13.48 -2.91
N LEU A 111 -12.86 -12.91 -1.75
CA LEU A 111 -11.89 -12.29 -0.83
C LEU A 111 -10.87 -13.30 -0.32
N GLY A 112 -11.31 -14.50 0.04
CA GLY A 112 -10.42 -15.58 0.48
C GLY A 112 -9.41 -15.97 -0.61
N VAL A 113 -9.88 -16.15 -1.85
CA VAL A 113 -9.03 -16.45 -3.01
C VAL A 113 -8.09 -15.28 -3.30
N TYR A 114 -8.61 -14.05 -3.30
CA TYR A 114 -7.83 -12.84 -3.52
C TYR A 114 -6.69 -12.69 -2.50
N THR A 115 -6.98 -12.89 -1.22
CA THR A 115 -5.99 -12.78 -0.14
C THR A 115 -4.91 -13.84 -0.27
N LYS A 116 -5.28 -15.11 -0.50
CA LYS A 116 -4.29 -16.19 -0.70
C LYS A 116 -3.42 -15.95 -1.94
N PHE A 117 -4.03 -15.52 -3.04
CA PHE A 117 -3.32 -15.17 -4.27
C PHE A 117 -2.32 -14.03 -4.02
N THR A 118 -2.79 -12.95 -3.39
CA THR A 118 -1.99 -11.75 -3.10
C THR A 118 -0.83 -12.07 -2.16
N GLN A 119 -1.06 -12.84 -1.09
CA GLN A 119 -0.01 -13.24 -0.16
C GLN A 119 1.08 -14.07 -0.85
N SER A 120 0.69 -15.03 -1.69
CA SER A 120 1.63 -15.91 -2.40
C SER A 120 2.53 -15.11 -3.35
N TYR A 121 1.94 -14.22 -4.16
CA TYR A 121 2.70 -13.34 -5.05
C TYR A 121 3.53 -12.30 -4.30
N SER A 122 3.02 -11.76 -3.18
CA SER A 122 3.73 -10.77 -2.38
C SER A 122 5.04 -11.34 -1.83
N LYS A 123 5.03 -12.59 -1.32
CA LYS A 123 6.25 -13.27 -0.83
C LYS A 123 7.33 -13.37 -1.92
N ILE A 124 6.95 -13.83 -3.11
CA ILE A 124 7.87 -13.95 -4.26
C ILE A 124 8.41 -12.56 -4.65
N ARG A 125 7.54 -11.55 -4.71
CA ARG A 125 7.92 -10.19 -5.06
C ARG A 125 8.90 -9.57 -4.04
N GLN A 126 8.74 -9.87 -2.75
CA GLN A 126 9.66 -9.40 -1.72
C GLN A 126 11.09 -9.90 -1.96
N GLU A 127 11.26 -11.15 -2.42
CA GLU A 127 12.58 -11.68 -2.78
C GLU A 127 13.22 -10.90 -3.94
N TYR A 128 12.44 -10.58 -4.98
CA TYR A 128 12.94 -9.73 -6.09
C TYR A 128 13.30 -8.32 -5.63
N ILE A 129 12.51 -7.72 -4.73
CA ILE A 129 12.80 -6.41 -4.15
C ILE A 129 14.08 -6.46 -3.31
N ARG A 130 14.27 -7.50 -2.49
CA ARG A 130 15.51 -7.72 -1.72
C ARG A 130 16.71 -7.89 -2.65
N GLY A 131 16.57 -8.69 -3.70
CA GLY A 131 17.57 -8.86 -4.74
C GLY A 131 17.95 -7.54 -5.41
N ARG A 132 16.96 -6.69 -5.74
CA ARG A 132 17.19 -5.37 -6.34
C ARG A 132 17.96 -4.46 -5.39
N ARG A 133 17.53 -4.35 -4.12
CA ARG A 133 18.21 -3.55 -3.10
C ARG A 133 19.67 -3.96 -2.92
N ASN A 134 19.99 -5.24 -3.04
CA ASN A 134 21.37 -5.71 -2.97
C ASN A 134 22.22 -5.28 -4.19
N GLN A 135 21.63 -5.24 -5.39
CA GLN A 135 22.32 -4.73 -6.58
C GLN A 135 22.48 -3.22 -6.54
N ASP A 136 21.46 -2.49 -6.08
CA ASP A 136 21.54 -1.04 -5.90
C ASP A 136 22.69 -0.68 -4.94
N LYS A 137 22.81 -1.37 -3.80
CA LYS A 137 23.94 -1.20 -2.86
C LYS A 137 25.31 -1.45 -3.50
N LYS A 138 25.42 -2.46 -4.37
CA LYS A 138 26.67 -2.76 -5.08
C LYS A 138 27.03 -1.67 -6.09
N ALA A 139 26.03 -1.12 -6.78
CA ALA A 139 26.24 -0.01 -7.69
C ALA A 139 26.64 1.27 -6.96
N ASP A 140 25.98 1.57 -5.85
CA ASP A 140 26.35 2.70 -4.99
C ASP A 140 27.78 2.56 -4.48
N PHE A 141 28.17 1.36 -4.01
CA PHE A 141 29.53 1.08 -3.57
C PHE A 141 30.54 1.29 -4.71
N PHE A 142 30.30 0.69 -5.87
CA PHE A 142 31.17 0.81 -7.05
C PHE A 142 31.33 2.27 -7.49
N LEU A 143 30.23 3.03 -7.53
CA LEU A 143 30.27 4.43 -7.92
C LEU A 143 31.08 5.27 -6.94
N ASN A 144 30.89 5.07 -5.63
CA ASN A 144 31.70 5.76 -4.63
C ASN A 144 33.18 5.42 -4.75
N GLU A 145 33.54 4.14 -4.94
CA GLU A 145 34.93 3.70 -5.09
C GLU A 145 35.60 4.30 -6.34
N SER A 146 34.89 4.31 -7.47
CA SER A 146 35.37 4.87 -8.74
C SER A 146 35.61 6.38 -8.64
N ILE A 147 34.73 7.12 -7.96
CA ILE A 147 34.90 8.56 -7.71
C ILE A 147 36.03 8.84 -6.71
N LEU A 148 36.18 8.03 -5.66
CA LEU A 148 37.32 8.15 -4.73
C LEU A 148 38.66 7.88 -5.42
N SER A 149 38.65 7.02 -6.44
CA SER A 149 39.83 6.66 -7.23
C SER A 149 39.97 7.49 -8.52
N TYR A 150 39.30 8.65 -8.59
CA TYR A 150 39.26 9.50 -9.78
C TYR A 150 40.65 9.81 -10.36
N ASP A 151 41.59 10.19 -9.51
CA ASP A 151 42.95 10.52 -9.92
C ASP A 151 43.62 9.34 -10.61
N THR A 152 43.52 8.14 -10.04
CA THR A 152 44.09 6.92 -10.64
C THR A 152 43.48 6.61 -12.00
N VAL A 153 42.15 6.74 -12.14
CA VAL A 153 41.48 6.50 -13.43
C VAL A 153 41.98 7.50 -14.48
N LYS A 154 42.17 8.77 -14.11
CA LYS A 154 42.67 9.82 -15.00
C LYS A 154 44.15 9.66 -15.34
N TYR A 155 44.99 9.32 -14.36
CA TYR A 155 46.42 9.11 -14.58
C TYR A 155 46.70 7.98 -15.58
N PHE A 156 45.89 6.91 -15.56
CA PHE A 156 46.05 5.77 -16.47
C PHE A 156 45.16 5.82 -17.73
N GLY A 157 44.32 6.84 -17.91
CA GLY A 157 43.41 6.95 -19.07
C GLY A 157 42.40 5.80 -19.19
N ASN A 158 41.93 5.29 -18.05
CA ASN A 158 41.11 4.07 -17.96
C ASN A 158 39.59 4.35 -17.90
N GLU A 159 39.12 5.52 -18.32
CA GLU A 159 37.70 5.91 -18.20
C GLU A 159 36.76 4.94 -18.91
N ASN A 160 37.12 4.49 -20.10
CA ASN A 160 36.32 3.53 -20.87
C ASN A 160 36.21 2.17 -20.17
N LEU A 161 37.26 1.77 -19.43
CA LEU A 161 37.28 0.53 -18.69
C LEU A 161 36.33 0.61 -17.48
N GLU A 162 36.38 1.71 -16.73
CA GLU A 162 35.45 1.98 -15.62
C GLU A 162 34.00 2.11 -16.08
N TYR A 163 33.77 2.81 -17.21
CA TYR A 163 32.45 2.88 -17.85
C TYR A 163 31.90 1.47 -18.16
N ASN A 164 32.71 0.60 -18.78
CA ASN A 164 32.28 -0.75 -19.13
C ASN A 164 32.01 -1.62 -17.90
N ARG A 165 32.75 -1.42 -16.80
CA ARG A 165 32.46 -2.09 -15.51
C ARG A 165 31.15 -1.62 -14.92
N TYR A 166 30.92 -0.31 -14.87
CA TYR A 166 29.67 0.26 -14.37
C TYR A 166 28.47 -0.15 -15.22
N LYS A 167 28.63 -0.20 -16.55
CA LYS A 167 27.60 -0.69 -17.48
C LYS A 167 27.15 -2.10 -17.13
N LYS A 168 28.07 -3.02 -16.83
CA LYS A 168 27.72 -4.40 -16.41
C LYS A 168 26.93 -4.41 -15.11
N VAL A 169 27.27 -3.56 -14.15
CA VAL A 169 26.50 -3.43 -12.89
C VAL A 169 25.08 -2.92 -13.17
N GLN A 170 24.94 -1.92 -14.06
CA GLN A 170 23.64 -1.38 -14.46
C GLN A 170 22.78 -2.39 -15.25
N GLU A 171 23.39 -3.25 -16.08
CA GLU A 171 22.68 -4.33 -16.76
C GLU A 171 22.08 -5.34 -15.76
N GLU A 172 22.77 -5.66 -14.68
CA GLU A 172 22.24 -6.52 -13.61
C GLU A 172 21.11 -5.83 -12.82
N ILE A 173 21.25 -4.54 -12.51
CA ILE A 173 20.17 -3.75 -11.91
C ILE A 173 18.92 -3.78 -12.81
N TYR A 174 19.10 -3.54 -14.11
CA TYR A 174 18.00 -3.55 -15.07
C TYR A 174 17.27 -4.90 -15.07
N LYS A 175 18.00 -6.02 -15.14
CA LYS A 175 17.40 -7.37 -15.11
C LYS A 175 16.55 -7.59 -13.86
N VAL A 176 17.04 -7.20 -12.68
CA VAL A 176 16.31 -7.40 -11.42
C VAL A 176 15.15 -6.41 -11.28
N ALA A 177 15.33 -5.16 -11.73
CA ALA A 177 14.26 -4.16 -11.76
C ALA A 177 13.09 -4.59 -12.65
N MET A 178 13.37 -5.18 -13.82
CA MET A 178 12.34 -5.73 -14.70
C MET A 178 11.58 -6.88 -14.03
N LYS A 179 12.25 -7.77 -13.29
CA LYS A 179 11.56 -8.82 -12.51
C LYS A 179 10.61 -8.23 -11.47
N VAL A 180 11.03 -7.19 -10.75
CA VAL A 180 10.16 -6.49 -9.80
C VAL A 180 8.95 -5.90 -10.52
N GLN A 181 9.15 -5.24 -11.66
CA GLN A 181 8.06 -4.64 -12.43
C GLN A 181 7.08 -5.68 -13.00
N TYR A 182 7.57 -6.77 -13.60
CA TYR A 182 6.74 -7.84 -14.12
C TYR A 182 5.96 -8.55 -13.00
N SER A 183 6.58 -8.77 -11.84
CA SER A 183 5.88 -9.35 -10.70
C SER A 183 4.71 -8.48 -10.22
N LEU A 184 4.87 -7.14 -10.24
CA LEU A 184 3.80 -6.20 -9.92
C LEU A 184 2.69 -6.20 -10.98
N ALA A 185 3.06 -6.21 -12.26
CA ALA A 185 2.09 -6.27 -13.36
C ALA A 185 1.25 -7.56 -13.29
N ASN A 186 1.89 -8.71 -13.06
CA ASN A 186 1.20 -10.00 -12.92
C ASN A 186 0.28 -10.02 -11.69
N LEU A 187 0.74 -9.48 -10.56
CA LEU A 187 -0.10 -9.34 -9.36
C LEU A 187 -1.34 -8.48 -9.66
N ASN A 188 -1.15 -7.29 -10.22
CA ASN A 188 -2.24 -6.36 -10.52
C ASN A 188 -3.23 -6.96 -11.53
N SER A 189 -2.73 -7.60 -12.58
CA SER A 189 -3.57 -8.26 -13.59
C SER A 189 -4.38 -9.39 -12.96
N GLY A 190 -3.75 -10.29 -12.20
CA GLY A 190 -4.44 -11.38 -11.53
C GLY A 190 -5.48 -10.90 -10.52
N GLN A 191 -5.17 -9.86 -9.75
CA GLN A 191 -6.12 -9.22 -8.84
C GLN A 191 -7.34 -8.64 -9.56
N GLN A 192 -7.14 -7.93 -10.68
CA GLN A 192 -8.23 -7.39 -11.50
C GLN A 192 -9.08 -8.50 -12.12
N THR A 193 -8.46 -9.57 -12.61
CA THR A 193 -9.17 -10.74 -13.16
C THR A 193 -10.00 -11.43 -12.07
N LEU A 194 -9.46 -11.67 -10.88
CA LEU A 194 -10.19 -12.27 -9.76
C LEU A 194 -11.38 -11.40 -9.33
N PHE A 195 -11.17 -10.09 -9.25
CA PHE A 195 -12.24 -9.15 -8.93
C PHE A 195 -13.34 -9.15 -10.00
N ALA A 196 -12.96 -9.10 -11.28
CA ALA A 196 -13.90 -9.16 -12.40
C ALA A 196 -14.72 -10.45 -12.39
N LEU A 197 -14.08 -11.61 -12.15
CA LEU A 197 -14.77 -12.89 -12.03
C LEU A 197 -15.76 -12.90 -10.85
N GLY A 198 -15.34 -12.48 -9.66
CA GLY A 198 -16.21 -12.42 -8.48
C GLY A 198 -17.42 -11.50 -8.70
N MET A 199 -17.20 -10.35 -9.34
CA MET A 199 -18.25 -9.42 -9.72
C MET A 199 -19.20 -10.05 -10.76
N THR A 200 -18.69 -10.66 -11.83
CA THR A 200 -19.51 -11.32 -12.85
C THR A 200 -20.38 -12.42 -12.26
N ILE A 201 -19.86 -13.26 -11.35
CA ILE A 201 -20.67 -14.31 -10.72
C ILE A 201 -21.81 -13.69 -9.90
N ASN A 202 -21.58 -12.60 -9.16
CA ASN A 202 -22.65 -11.91 -8.43
C ASN A 202 -23.68 -11.25 -9.34
N LEU A 203 -23.25 -10.68 -10.47
CA LEU A 203 -24.19 -10.13 -11.45
C LEU A 203 -25.01 -11.23 -12.14
N LEU A 204 -24.46 -12.42 -12.36
CA LEU A 204 -25.21 -13.57 -12.86
C LEU A 204 -26.25 -14.05 -11.84
N LEU A 205 -25.91 -14.08 -10.54
CA LEU A 205 -26.87 -14.35 -9.48
C LEU A 205 -27.99 -13.29 -9.45
N ALA A 206 -27.62 -12.01 -9.51
CA ALA A 206 -28.59 -10.91 -9.57
C ALA A 206 -29.51 -11.03 -10.77
N THR A 207 -28.96 -11.39 -11.94
CA THR A 207 -29.75 -11.63 -13.16
C THR A 207 -30.78 -12.74 -12.95
N LYS A 208 -30.38 -13.86 -12.34
CA LYS A 208 -31.28 -14.97 -12.02
C LYS A 208 -32.40 -14.53 -11.08
N ASP A 209 -32.07 -13.76 -10.04
CA ASP A 209 -33.05 -13.30 -9.04
C ASP A 209 -34.01 -12.24 -9.62
N ILE A 210 -33.57 -11.47 -10.61
CA ILE A 210 -34.43 -10.56 -11.40
C ILE A 210 -35.42 -11.37 -12.24
N TYR A 211 -34.98 -12.43 -12.93
CA TYR A 211 -35.88 -13.33 -13.65
C TYR A 211 -36.89 -14.03 -12.73
N ALA A 212 -36.50 -14.30 -11.48
CA ALA A 212 -37.38 -14.86 -10.45
C ALA A 212 -38.33 -13.81 -9.82
N GLY A 213 -38.19 -12.53 -10.17
CA GLY A 213 -39.00 -11.44 -9.62
C GLY A 213 -38.65 -11.02 -8.18
N VAL A 214 -37.50 -11.48 -7.65
CA VAL A 214 -37.03 -11.16 -6.29
C VAL A 214 -36.30 -9.82 -6.26
N LEU A 215 -35.51 -9.52 -7.29
CA LEU A 215 -34.74 -8.30 -7.42
C LEU A 215 -35.22 -7.46 -8.60
N THR A 216 -35.00 -6.14 -8.53
CA THR A 216 -35.30 -5.20 -9.61
C THR A 216 -34.05 -4.90 -10.44
N PRO A 217 -34.20 -4.38 -11.67
CA PRO A 217 -33.06 -3.87 -12.44
C PRO A 217 -32.27 -2.76 -11.72
N GLY A 218 -32.90 -2.03 -10.78
CA GLY A 218 -32.21 -1.06 -9.94
C GLY A 218 -31.23 -1.72 -8.96
N ASP A 219 -31.63 -2.86 -8.39
CA ASP A 219 -30.78 -3.62 -7.46
C ASP A 219 -29.54 -4.19 -8.15
N PHE A 220 -29.66 -4.54 -9.45
CA PHE A 220 -28.49 -4.92 -10.26
C PHE A 220 -27.41 -3.83 -10.28
N VAL A 221 -27.82 -2.59 -10.54
CA VAL A 221 -26.92 -1.44 -10.58
C VAL A 221 -26.37 -1.13 -9.19
N MET A 222 -27.20 -1.29 -8.15
CA MET A 222 -26.76 -1.15 -6.75
C MET A 222 -25.67 -2.17 -6.41
N ILE A 223 -25.88 -3.46 -6.71
CA ILE A 223 -24.91 -4.53 -6.45
C ILE A 223 -23.60 -4.24 -7.18
N GLN A 224 -23.66 -3.84 -8.45
CA GLN A 224 -22.49 -3.42 -9.22
C GLN A 224 -21.74 -2.25 -8.53
N ALA A 225 -22.46 -1.22 -8.09
CA ALA A 225 -21.86 -0.05 -7.46
C ALA A 225 -21.21 -0.39 -6.11
N LEU A 226 -21.89 -1.19 -5.27
CA LEU A 226 -21.37 -1.68 -4.00
C LEU A 226 -20.12 -2.56 -4.22
N PHE A 227 -20.12 -3.40 -5.25
CA PHE A 227 -18.94 -4.20 -5.62
C PHE A 227 -17.73 -3.33 -5.97
N MET A 228 -17.94 -2.27 -6.75
CA MET A 228 -16.86 -1.34 -7.10
C MET A 228 -16.29 -0.63 -5.86
N GLN A 229 -17.10 -0.37 -4.83
CA GLN A 229 -16.61 0.19 -3.57
C GLN A 229 -15.72 -0.80 -2.82
N ILE A 230 -15.97 -2.12 -2.90
CA ILE A 230 -15.12 -3.14 -2.28
C ILE A 230 -13.73 -3.22 -2.93
N ALA A 231 -13.59 -2.86 -4.21
CA ALA A 231 -12.32 -2.92 -4.93
C ALA A 231 -11.22 -2.07 -4.27
N GLN A 232 -11.57 -0.88 -3.79
CA GLN A 232 -10.60 0.04 -3.17
C GLN A 232 -10.01 -0.54 -1.87
N PRO A 233 -10.81 -0.91 -0.84
CA PRO A 233 -10.34 -1.63 0.36
C PRO A 233 -9.44 -2.82 0.05
N LEU A 234 -9.79 -3.58 -0.98
CA LEU A 234 -9.11 -4.81 -1.34
C LEU A 234 -7.69 -4.54 -1.87
N HIS A 235 -7.51 -3.47 -2.65
CA HIS A 235 -6.18 -2.99 -3.04
C HIS A 235 -5.34 -2.52 -1.84
N PHE A 236 -5.98 -1.94 -0.82
CA PHE A 236 -5.28 -1.52 0.40
C PHE A 236 -4.80 -2.69 1.27
N MET A 237 -5.52 -3.82 1.29
CA MET A 237 -5.15 -5.01 2.08
C MET A 237 -3.72 -5.48 1.80
N GLY A 238 -3.27 -5.45 0.53
CA GLY A 238 -1.91 -5.86 0.16
C GLY A 238 -0.81 -5.03 0.85
N THR A 239 -1.09 -3.77 1.16
CA THR A 239 -0.16 -2.86 1.86
C THR A 239 -0.12 -3.17 3.36
N ILE A 240 -1.26 -3.51 3.97
CA ILE A 240 -1.36 -3.85 5.40
C ILE A 240 -0.53 -5.10 5.71
N PHE A 241 -0.71 -6.17 4.92
CA PHE A 241 0.01 -7.43 5.16
C PHE A 241 1.52 -7.26 5.05
N ARG A 242 2.01 -6.43 4.11
CA ARG A 242 3.45 -6.12 4.00
C ARG A 242 4.00 -5.45 5.25
N ASN A 243 3.26 -4.51 5.82
CA ASN A 243 3.73 -3.76 7.00
C ASN A 243 3.71 -4.61 8.28
N LEU A 244 2.80 -5.58 8.39
CA LEU A 244 2.77 -6.54 9.51
C LEU A 244 3.96 -7.51 9.45
N ASP A 245 4.28 -8.05 8.26
CA ASP A 245 5.44 -8.94 8.07
C ASP A 245 6.79 -8.23 8.26
N GLU A 246 6.87 -6.91 8.00
CA GLU A 246 8.09 -6.10 8.27
C GLU A 246 8.29 -5.75 9.75
N SER A 247 7.29 -5.99 10.61
CA SER A 247 7.33 -5.71 12.06
C SER A 247 7.73 -6.92 12.93
N GLN A 248 8.04 -8.06 12.30
CA GLN A 248 8.63 -9.25 12.92
C GLN A 248 10.07 -9.45 12.44
#